data_AF-A0A920IQQ7-F1
#
_entry.id   AF-A0A920IQQ7-F1
#
_cell.length_a   1.000
_cell.length_b   1.000
_cell.length_c   1.000
_cell.angle_alpha   90.00
_cell.angle_beta   90.00
_cell.angle_gamma   90.00
#
_symmetry.space_group_name_H-M   'P 1'
#
loop_
_entity.id
_entity.type
_entity.pdbx_description
1 polymer ?
#
loop_
_entity_poly.entity_id
_entity_poly.type
_entity_poly.pdbx_seq_one_letter_code
_entity_poly.pdbx_strand_id
1 'polypeptide(L)'
;MIKSSDIFSNIFIIFFLYSCGGGGSSDIEDLQNNLVSINLTGLKSPSYSYENQTINISSNISECSFRVALKDEVFHKLHHVNTEDNKKFTFRNPISLKSTENFQVNISTISNESCPEAEKTFNLQVDKYPTQYNLIPSNINDTKTDLYEVENVGFGGIIITETFSATICYPTPNDCITHENSLFGQDAHNMVQGDFNGDGHEDFAVAWAFFPHTIEPSQKVNAPLNIYLNDGNGRFAEDLNIYEIGEAPTHPFAYRTIAADFNNDGIDDIFSGSMGIQYRSEDYSENFINPYPHLLLLSNANGKFEDKSNQIEDQNNGNGQLCNFAHDASAGDPDADGDIDVFACNILNINDGQGNFTTHEYINLDWQRENQYGNPMSSIMTDLNNDSYDDIIFWNFDNRSSWSNSDEGYILLSNNSSNIENWTKISLPVGPFGFDKNKYNHAAAGDINNDGFMDVVVAITRDLPYYEGAYIQILFNNGSGELIDVTESSFSDQPRSATHHGEGNIYLRDMNLDGSLDIVHSTRDYNSGYHGSHIAINDGMGNFTSIENSKLPDKPDPGYNNYDFLMKALPINADDEACLDFISVTMQDGKNQNETSNYFYV
;
A
#
# COMPACT_ATOMS: atom_id res chain seq x y z
N MET A 1 -39.02 -9.41 34.33
CA MET A 1 -39.34 -9.53 35.76
C MET A 1 -38.04 -9.34 36.51
N ILE A 2 -37.91 -8.24 37.29
CA ILE A 2 -36.83 -7.90 38.26
C ILE A 2 -35.43 -7.73 37.63
N LYS A 3 -34.99 -6.53 37.22
CA LYS A 3 -34.46 -5.35 37.96
C LYS A 3 -33.32 -5.65 38.97
N SER A 4 -32.10 -5.20 38.64
CA SER A 4 -31.21 -4.53 39.61
C SER A 4 -30.34 -3.52 38.88
N SER A 5 -30.49 -2.27 39.30
CA SER A 5 -29.82 -1.06 38.87
C SER A 5 -28.76 -0.70 39.91
N ASP A 6 -27.51 -0.48 39.49
CA ASP A 6 -26.50 0.12 40.37
C ASP A 6 -26.30 1.59 40.00
N ILE A 7 -26.63 2.42 41.00
CA ILE A 7 -26.55 3.87 41.03
C ILE A 7 -25.23 4.20 41.74
N PHE A 8 -24.27 4.82 41.03
CA PHE A 8 -23.12 5.45 41.67
C PHE A 8 -23.56 6.81 42.25
N SER A 9 -23.52 6.92 43.58
CA SER A 9 -23.84 8.13 44.34
C SER A 9 -22.53 8.79 44.78
N ASN A 10 -22.35 10.06 44.37
CA ASN A 10 -21.27 10.95 44.80
C ASN A 10 -21.33 11.21 46.31
N ILE A 11 -20.24 10.91 47.02
CA ILE A 11 -20.05 11.28 48.42
C ILE A 11 -19.29 12.61 48.47
N PHE A 12 -20.01 13.67 48.85
CA PHE A 12 -19.46 14.94 49.31
C PHE A 12 -18.85 14.76 50.71
N ILE A 13 -17.55 15.00 50.87
CA ILE A 13 -16.90 15.08 52.19
C ILE A 13 -16.77 16.56 52.57
N ILE A 14 -17.54 16.97 53.57
CA ILE A 14 -17.45 18.26 54.26
C ILE A 14 -16.54 18.07 55.48
N PHE A 15 -15.38 18.75 55.50
CA PHE A 15 -14.60 18.93 56.73
C PHE A 15 -14.92 20.30 57.34
N PHE A 16 -15.53 20.30 58.52
CA PHE A 16 -15.56 21.45 59.43
C PHE A 16 -14.35 21.35 60.37
N LEU A 17 -13.52 22.39 60.40
CA LEU A 17 -12.64 22.68 61.53
C LEU A 17 -12.86 24.12 61.99
N TYR A 18 -13.30 24.27 63.24
CA TYR A 18 -13.31 25.51 63.99
C TYR A 18 -11.98 25.66 64.74
N SER A 19 -11.35 26.84 64.63
CA SER A 19 -10.41 27.35 65.62
C SER A 19 -10.48 28.89 65.61
N CYS A 20 -10.56 29.48 66.81
CA CYS A 20 -10.66 30.91 67.06
C CYS A 20 -9.29 31.59 67.15
N GLY A 21 -9.25 32.86 66.73
CA GLY A 21 -8.54 33.91 67.46
C GLY A 21 -7.35 34.55 66.75
N GLY A 22 -7.45 35.86 66.49
CA GLY A 22 -6.30 36.72 66.21
C GLY A 22 -6.59 37.82 65.21
N GLY A 23 -7.14 38.95 65.67
CA GLY A 23 -7.27 40.16 64.86
C GLY A 23 -5.90 40.75 64.53
N GLY A 24 -5.70 41.06 63.25
CA GLY A 24 -4.57 41.81 62.73
C GLY A 24 -4.97 42.40 61.39
N SER A 25 -5.20 43.72 61.38
CA SER A 25 -5.37 44.52 60.18
C SER A 25 -4.11 44.40 59.33
N SER A 26 -4.19 43.71 58.20
CA SER A 26 -3.26 43.85 57.10
C SER A 26 -4.09 44.08 55.84
N ASP A 27 -3.67 45.11 55.11
CA ASP A 27 -4.31 45.67 53.94
C ASP A 27 -4.81 44.58 52.99
N ILE A 28 -6.07 44.72 52.58
CA ILE A 28 -6.58 44.08 51.38
C ILE A 28 -5.79 44.73 50.24
N GLU A 29 -4.63 44.16 49.93
CA GLU A 29 -4.07 44.29 48.59
C GLU A 29 -5.14 43.72 47.66
N ASP A 30 -5.63 44.58 46.78
CA ASP A 30 -6.37 44.21 45.58
C ASP A 30 -5.64 43.02 44.93
N LEU A 31 -6.16 41.80 45.15
CA LEU A 31 -6.08 40.75 44.15
C LEU A 31 -6.86 41.28 42.97
N GLN A 32 -6.21 42.14 42.17
CA GLN A 32 -6.57 42.27 40.77
C GLN A 32 -6.63 40.84 40.25
N ASN A 33 -7.85 40.38 39.94
CA ASN A 33 -8.06 39.31 38.99
C ASN A 33 -7.30 39.74 37.73
N ASN A 34 -6.01 39.42 37.66
CA ASN A 34 -5.21 39.55 36.47
C ASN A 34 -5.75 38.50 35.52
N LEU A 35 -6.83 38.86 34.84
CA LEU A 35 -7.40 38.09 33.75
C LEU A 35 -6.26 37.81 32.79
N VAL A 36 -5.96 36.52 32.60
CA VAL A 36 -4.92 36.08 31.68
C VAL A 36 -5.39 36.44 30.28
N SER A 37 -4.67 37.36 29.63
CA SER A 37 -4.87 37.72 28.24
C SER A 37 -3.99 36.82 27.39
N ILE A 38 -4.59 35.94 26.61
CA ILE A 38 -3.89 35.04 25.68
C ILE A 38 -3.84 35.70 24.30
N ASN A 39 -2.64 35.74 23.71
CA ASN A 39 -2.40 36.24 22.35
C ASN A 39 -1.75 35.14 21.51
N LEU A 40 -2.21 35.03 20.27
CA LEU A 40 -1.75 34.06 19.28
C LEU A 40 -1.18 34.80 18.08
N THR A 41 -0.01 34.39 17.62
CA THR A 41 0.58 34.83 16.35
C THR A 41 0.99 33.63 15.51
N GLY A 42 1.08 33.81 14.19
CA GLY A 42 1.52 32.76 13.25
C GLY A 42 0.41 31.86 12.69
N LEU A 43 -0.77 31.82 13.31
CA LEU A 43 -1.90 31.04 12.79
C LEU A 43 -2.31 31.54 11.40
N LYS A 44 -2.18 30.70 10.38
CA LYS A 44 -2.64 31.01 9.02
C LYS A 44 -4.12 30.66 8.91
N SER A 45 -4.95 31.63 8.53
CA SER A 45 -6.37 31.41 8.26
C SER A 45 -6.86 32.45 7.24
N PRO A 46 -7.48 32.07 6.11
CA PRO A 46 -7.74 30.68 5.68
C PRO A 46 -6.44 29.90 5.36
N SER A 47 -6.53 28.58 5.36
CA SER A 47 -5.44 27.63 5.07
C SER A 47 -6.02 26.31 4.53
N TYR A 48 -5.18 25.36 4.10
CA TYR A 48 -5.66 24.10 3.52
C TYR A 48 -5.76 22.94 4.52
N SER A 49 -6.60 21.96 4.19
CA SER A 49 -6.66 20.64 4.84
C SER A 49 -5.26 20.06 5.01
N TYR A 50 -4.96 19.57 6.22
CA TYR A 50 -3.68 18.96 6.60
C TYR A 50 -2.44 19.85 6.37
N GLU A 51 -2.62 21.16 6.13
CA GLU A 51 -1.49 22.08 6.01
C GLU A 51 -0.79 22.29 7.36
N ASN A 52 0.54 22.31 7.32
CA ASN A 52 1.40 22.63 8.45
C ASN A 52 1.19 24.05 9.00
N GLN A 53 0.99 24.15 10.31
CA GLN A 53 0.87 25.38 11.09
C GLN A 53 2.06 25.55 12.03
N THR A 54 2.47 26.80 12.26
CA THR A 54 3.40 27.15 13.32
C THR A 54 2.88 28.37 14.05
N ILE A 55 2.58 28.22 15.34
CA ILE A 55 2.00 29.27 16.15
C ILE A 55 2.87 29.61 17.34
N ASN A 56 2.81 30.87 17.77
CA ASN A 56 3.42 31.33 19.01
C ASN A 56 2.34 31.92 19.92
N ILE A 57 2.39 31.51 21.18
CA ILE A 57 1.42 31.86 22.21
C ILE A 57 2.12 32.69 23.27
N SER A 58 1.50 33.80 23.63
CA SER A 58 1.99 34.70 24.67
C SER A 58 0.85 35.14 25.57
N SER A 59 1.20 35.58 26.78
CA SER A 59 0.26 36.16 27.71
C SER A 59 0.83 37.39 28.42
N ASN A 60 -0.05 38.18 29.05
CA ASN A 60 0.34 39.22 30.01
C ASN A 60 1.08 38.65 31.24
N ILE A 61 1.00 37.34 31.47
CA ILE A 61 1.79 36.61 32.48
C ILE A 61 2.83 35.76 31.74
N SER A 62 4.11 36.06 31.94
CA SER A 62 5.21 35.48 31.14
C SER A 62 5.52 34.02 31.47
N GLU A 63 5.15 33.60 32.68
CA GLU A 63 5.33 32.28 33.27
C GLU A 63 4.28 31.28 32.80
N CYS A 64 3.24 31.73 32.09
CA CYS A 64 2.21 30.85 31.56
C CYS A 64 2.74 29.95 30.44
N SER A 65 2.37 28.68 30.54
CA SER A 65 2.49 27.66 29.49
C SER A 65 1.09 27.27 29.03
N PHE A 66 0.98 26.72 27.83
CA PHE A 66 -0.31 26.53 27.16
C PHE A 66 -0.51 25.11 26.67
N ARG A 67 -1.76 24.77 26.36
CA ARG A 67 -2.16 23.61 25.57
C ARG A 67 -2.97 24.10 24.37
N VAL A 68 -2.86 23.38 23.26
CA VAL A 68 -3.56 23.67 22.01
C VAL A 68 -4.38 22.45 21.63
N ALA A 69 -5.64 22.69 21.30
CA ALA A 69 -6.63 21.67 20.96
C ALA A 69 -7.68 22.30 20.02
N LEU A 70 -8.53 21.50 19.40
CA LEU A 70 -9.79 22.04 18.88
C LEU A 70 -10.78 22.22 20.03
N LYS A 71 -11.73 23.14 19.89
CA LYS A 71 -12.82 23.29 20.86
C LYS A 71 -13.82 22.12 20.82
N ASP A 72 -14.01 21.54 19.65
CA ASP A 72 -14.84 20.35 19.43
C ASP A 72 -13.96 19.25 18.82
N GLU A 73 -13.46 18.37 19.69
CA GLU A 73 -12.58 17.25 19.31
C GLU A 73 -13.34 15.95 19.07
N VAL A 74 -14.67 15.99 19.00
CA VAL A 74 -15.45 14.76 18.84
C VAL A 74 -15.21 14.11 17.48
N PHE A 75 -15.08 14.94 16.43
CA PHE A 75 -14.95 14.46 15.05
C PHE A 75 -13.69 14.92 14.34
N HIS A 76 -12.99 15.94 14.84
CA HIS A 76 -11.80 16.50 14.21
C HIS A 76 -10.72 16.71 15.26
N LYS A 77 -9.46 16.67 14.85
CA LYS A 77 -8.32 16.94 15.72
C LYS A 77 -7.32 17.84 15.01
N LEU A 78 -6.47 18.51 15.80
CA LEU A 78 -5.20 18.98 15.25
C LEU A 78 -4.29 17.76 15.18
N HIS A 79 -3.66 17.52 14.03
CA HIS A 79 -2.81 16.35 13.84
C HIS A 79 -1.37 16.72 14.22
N HIS A 80 -0.62 15.75 14.74
CA HIS A 80 0.83 15.87 14.97
C HIS A 80 1.23 17.10 15.80
N VAL A 81 0.45 17.41 16.85
CA VAL A 81 0.71 18.57 17.72
C VAL A 81 2.02 18.36 18.48
N ASN A 82 3.00 19.22 18.21
CA ASN A 82 4.33 19.19 18.80
C ASN A 82 4.71 20.54 19.43
N THR A 83 5.45 20.49 20.54
CA THR A 83 5.98 21.67 21.24
C THR A 83 7.14 21.27 22.15
N GLU A 84 8.15 22.14 22.27
CA GLU A 84 9.27 21.95 23.20
C GLU A 84 9.11 22.79 24.49
N ASP A 85 8.35 23.89 24.43
CA ASP A 85 8.30 24.91 25.48
C ASP A 85 6.87 25.25 25.95
N ASN A 86 5.86 24.57 25.39
CA ASN A 86 4.44 24.86 25.61
C ASN A 86 4.06 26.32 25.30
N LYS A 87 4.75 26.97 24.37
CA LYS A 87 4.50 28.34 23.90
C LYS A 87 4.57 28.45 22.38
N LYS A 88 5.49 27.74 21.74
CA LYS A 88 5.56 27.54 20.30
C LYS A 88 5.05 26.15 19.95
N PHE A 89 4.08 26.07 19.06
CA PHE A 89 3.48 24.81 18.62
C PHE A 89 3.58 24.67 17.11
N THR A 90 3.82 23.44 16.67
CA THR A 90 3.62 22.99 15.29
C THR A 90 2.53 21.91 15.29
N PHE A 91 1.71 21.89 14.25
CA PHE A 91 0.64 20.88 14.07
C PHE A 91 0.15 20.95 12.63
N ARG A 92 -0.57 19.91 12.17
CA ARG A 92 -1.31 19.96 10.92
C ARG A 92 -2.78 20.28 11.14
N ASN A 93 -3.32 21.06 10.21
CA ASN A 93 -4.74 21.40 10.21
C ASN A 93 -5.63 20.14 10.23
N PRO A 94 -6.86 20.24 10.77
CA PRO A 94 -7.83 19.16 10.64
C PRO A 94 -8.07 18.79 9.19
N ILE A 95 -8.26 17.50 8.92
CA ILE A 95 -8.65 17.02 7.60
C ILE A 95 -10.08 17.47 7.28
N SER A 96 -10.27 18.01 6.07
CA SER A 96 -11.56 18.51 5.58
C SER A 96 -11.79 18.11 4.12
N LEU A 97 -12.81 17.28 3.89
CA LEU A 97 -13.26 16.86 2.56
C LEU A 97 -14.35 17.79 1.98
N LYS A 98 -14.89 18.72 2.78
CA LYS A 98 -15.79 19.77 2.27
C LYS A 98 -14.98 20.95 1.75
N SER A 99 -15.56 21.72 0.83
CA SER A 99 -14.89 22.86 0.19
C SER A 99 -14.29 23.86 1.19
N THR A 100 -15.03 24.18 2.26
CA THR A 100 -14.60 25.05 3.35
C THR A 100 -15.26 24.60 4.65
N GLU A 101 -14.47 24.49 5.72
CA GLU A 101 -14.93 24.24 7.09
C GLU A 101 -14.31 25.24 8.07
N ASN A 102 -15.05 25.57 9.13
CA ASN A 102 -14.61 26.52 10.15
C ASN A 102 -14.45 25.81 11.48
N PHE A 103 -13.25 25.92 12.03
CA PHE A 103 -12.85 25.35 13.30
C PHE A 103 -12.55 26.44 14.32
N GLN A 104 -12.53 26.05 15.59
CA GLN A 104 -12.09 26.92 16.68
C GLN A 104 -10.91 26.26 17.39
N VAL A 105 -9.73 26.83 17.21
CA VAL A 105 -8.53 26.45 17.96
C VAL A 105 -8.66 26.98 19.37
N ASN A 106 -8.72 26.09 20.36
CA ASN A 106 -8.77 26.46 21.77
C ASN A 106 -7.36 26.46 22.36
N ILE A 107 -7.00 27.57 22.99
CA ILE A 107 -5.75 27.70 23.75
C ILE A 107 -6.12 27.82 25.22
N SER A 108 -5.63 26.89 26.02
CA SER A 108 -5.83 26.87 27.48
C SER A 108 -4.50 26.99 28.21
N THR A 109 -4.49 27.63 29.37
CA THR A 109 -3.31 27.68 30.24
C THR A 109 -3.11 26.36 30.98
N ILE A 110 -1.85 25.97 31.17
CA ILE A 110 -1.47 24.92 32.12
C ILE A 110 -1.43 25.58 33.49
N SER A 111 -2.51 25.40 34.27
CA SER A 111 -2.70 26.12 35.53
C SER A 111 -1.66 25.74 36.59
N ASN A 112 -1.13 26.76 37.27
CA ASN A 112 -0.22 26.63 38.40
C ASN A 112 -0.28 27.90 39.29
N GLU A 113 0.51 27.96 40.37
CA GLU A 113 0.51 29.10 41.30
C GLU A 113 0.81 30.45 40.63
N SER A 114 1.56 30.46 39.53
CA SER A 114 1.96 31.65 38.78
C SER A 114 1.13 31.88 37.50
N CYS A 115 0.31 30.91 37.08
CA CYS A 115 -0.52 31.02 35.88
C CYS A 115 -1.96 30.54 36.17
N PRO A 116 -2.92 31.45 36.35
CA PRO A 116 -4.32 31.09 36.53
C PRO A 116 -4.90 30.34 35.33
N GLU A 117 -5.94 29.54 35.59
CA GLU A 117 -6.72 28.89 34.53
C GLU A 117 -7.42 29.93 33.65
N ALA A 118 -7.19 29.84 32.34
CA ALA A 118 -7.82 30.67 31.34
C ALA A 118 -7.82 29.96 29.99
N GLU A 119 -8.81 30.26 29.16
CA GLU A 119 -8.87 29.78 27.79
C GLU A 119 -9.27 30.89 26.82
N LYS A 120 -8.87 30.75 25.56
CA LYS A 120 -9.28 31.62 24.48
C LYS A 120 -9.30 30.86 23.16
N THR A 121 -10.37 31.08 22.41
CA THR A 121 -10.58 30.45 21.10
C THR A 121 -10.19 31.39 19.96
N PHE A 122 -9.63 30.82 18.91
CA PHE A 122 -9.25 31.50 17.67
C PHE A 122 -9.92 30.78 16.50
N ASN A 123 -10.49 31.53 15.56
CA ASN A 123 -11.11 30.95 14.38
C ASN A 123 -10.04 30.47 13.40
N LEU A 124 -10.25 29.29 12.83
CA LEU A 124 -9.44 28.70 11.78
C LEU A 124 -10.37 28.25 10.66
N GLN A 125 -10.29 28.91 9.51
CA GLN A 125 -10.96 28.45 8.29
C GLN A 125 -10.01 27.52 7.53
N VAL A 126 -10.49 26.32 7.21
CA VAL A 126 -9.75 25.30 6.47
C VAL A 126 -10.51 25.01 5.18
N ASP A 127 -9.84 25.15 4.05
CA ASP A 127 -10.37 24.81 2.73
C ASP A 127 -9.84 23.43 2.29
N LYS A 128 -10.64 22.68 1.52
CA LYS A 128 -10.15 21.43 0.90
C LYS A 128 -8.92 21.75 0.04
N TYR A 129 -7.89 20.91 0.11
CA TYR A 129 -6.75 21.06 -0.79
C TYR A 129 -7.17 20.83 -2.26
N PRO A 130 -6.69 21.63 -3.22
CA PRO A 130 -7.00 21.44 -4.64
C PRO A 130 -6.37 20.14 -5.17
N THR A 131 -7.21 19.25 -5.68
CA THR A 131 -6.80 17.98 -6.32
C THR A 131 -7.08 18.03 -7.83
N GLN A 132 -6.42 17.19 -8.63
CA GLN A 132 -6.64 17.10 -10.09
C GLN A 132 -8.12 16.91 -10.42
N TYR A 133 -8.78 16.01 -9.70
CA TYR A 133 -10.23 15.78 -9.73
C TYR A 133 -10.83 16.32 -8.44
N ASN A 134 -11.55 17.44 -8.52
CA ASN A 134 -12.16 18.08 -7.35
C ASN A 134 -13.41 17.30 -6.86
N LEU A 135 -13.17 16.15 -6.24
CA LEU A 135 -14.19 15.22 -5.76
C LEU A 135 -14.60 15.54 -4.33
N ILE A 136 -15.89 15.42 -4.03
CA ILE A 136 -16.43 15.54 -2.66
C ILE A 136 -17.25 14.28 -2.41
N PRO A 137 -16.80 13.38 -1.52
CA PRO A 137 -17.54 12.17 -1.20
C PRO A 137 -18.83 12.52 -0.44
N SER A 138 -19.80 11.63 -0.52
CA SER A 138 -21.09 11.78 0.17
C SER A 138 -21.07 11.18 1.58
N ASN A 139 -20.20 10.19 1.81
CA ASN A 139 -20.06 9.40 3.03
C ASN A 139 -18.92 9.90 3.94
N ILE A 140 -18.69 11.22 4.01
CA ILE A 140 -17.56 11.85 4.74
C ILE A 140 -17.42 11.35 6.19
N ASN A 141 -18.52 11.01 6.87
CA ASN A 141 -18.46 10.54 8.25
C ASN A 141 -17.89 9.12 8.38
N ASP A 142 -17.99 8.31 7.31
CA ASP A 142 -17.57 6.91 7.29
C ASP A 142 -16.12 6.78 6.80
N THR A 143 -15.57 7.83 6.19
CA THR A 143 -14.17 7.88 5.73
C THR A 143 -13.17 8.19 6.86
N LYS A 144 -13.54 7.93 8.11
CA LYS A 144 -12.75 8.22 9.31
C LYS A 144 -12.99 7.19 10.41
N THR A 145 -11.91 6.81 11.08
CA THR A 145 -11.91 6.02 12.31
C THR A 145 -11.01 6.65 13.37
N ASP A 146 -10.80 5.94 14.49
CA ASP A 146 -9.85 6.37 15.51
C ASP A 146 -8.39 6.32 15.03
N LEU A 147 -8.08 5.46 14.05
CA LEU A 147 -6.71 5.24 13.56
C LEU A 147 -6.43 5.98 12.25
N TYR A 148 -7.37 5.96 11.31
CA TYR A 148 -7.16 6.44 9.94
C TYR A 148 -8.24 7.44 9.52
N GLU A 149 -7.89 8.37 8.64
CA GLU A 149 -8.78 9.39 8.11
C GLU A 149 -8.39 9.68 6.66
N VAL A 150 -9.36 9.56 5.75
CA VAL A 150 -9.13 9.74 4.31
C VAL A 150 -8.92 11.21 3.97
N GLU A 151 -7.94 11.48 3.10
CA GLU A 151 -7.70 12.79 2.53
C GLU A 151 -7.31 12.79 1.04
N ASN A 152 -7.06 13.98 0.48
CA ASN A 152 -6.56 14.20 -0.88
C ASN A 152 -7.33 13.47 -2.00
N VAL A 153 -8.64 13.25 -1.81
CA VAL A 153 -9.49 12.52 -2.77
C VAL A 153 -9.47 13.16 -4.15
N GLY A 154 -9.01 12.39 -5.13
CA GLY A 154 -8.89 12.75 -6.53
C GLY A 154 -7.60 13.46 -6.89
N PHE A 155 -6.50 13.28 -6.14
CA PHE A 155 -5.20 13.87 -6.49
C PHE A 155 -4.66 13.35 -7.83
N GLY A 156 -5.02 12.12 -8.19
CA GLY A 156 -4.71 11.46 -9.45
C GLY A 156 -5.77 10.42 -9.82
N GLY A 157 -5.47 9.60 -10.83
CA GLY A 157 -6.37 8.56 -11.33
C GLY A 157 -6.48 8.56 -12.85
N ILE A 158 -7.38 7.73 -13.35
CA ILE A 158 -7.62 7.58 -14.79
C ILE A 158 -9.11 7.58 -15.12
N ILE A 159 -9.41 7.96 -16.36
CA ILE A 159 -10.75 7.97 -16.96
C ILE A 159 -10.63 7.31 -18.33
N ILE A 160 -11.50 6.36 -18.63
CA ILE A 160 -11.54 5.68 -19.93
C ILE A 160 -12.93 5.82 -20.55
N THR A 161 -12.99 5.98 -21.86
CA THR A 161 -14.25 6.12 -22.62
C THR A 161 -14.42 5.05 -23.70
N GLU A 162 -13.36 4.26 -23.90
CA GLU A 162 -13.26 3.18 -24.85
C GLU A 162 -14.22 2.06 -24.48
N THR A 163 -14.80 1.46 -25.53
CA THR A 163 -15.77 0.39 -25.39
C THR A 163 -15.35 -0.86 -26.15
N PHE A 164 -15.91 -1.99 -25.76
CA PHE A 164 -15.76 -3.27 -26.43
C PHE A 164 -17.12 -3.95 -26.65
N SER A 165 -17.16 -4.86 -27.62
CA SER A 165 -18.27 -5.81 -27.82
C SER A 165 -17.68 -7.21 -27.94
N ALA A 166 -17.99 -8.06 -26.96
CA ALA A 166 -17.50 -9.43 -26.92
C ALA A 166 -18.37 -10.30 -26.00
N THR A 167 -18.42 -11.60 -26.28
CA THR A 167 -18.81 -12.59 -25.27
C THR A 167 -17.56 -13.04 -24.53
N ILE A 168 -17.56 -12.81 -23.22
CA ILE A 168 -16.46 -13.18 -22.34
C ILE A 168 -16.86 -14.46 -21.65
N CYS A 169 -16.10 -15.53 -21.86
CA CYS A 169 -16.25 -16.79 -21.12
C CYS A 169 -15.02 -16.95 -20.23
N TYR A 170 -15.13 -16.55 -18.96
CA TYR A 170 -14.02 -16.53 -18.00
C TYR A 170 -14.54 -16.56 -16.54
N PRO A 171 -13.93 -17.33 -15.63
CA PRO A 171 -12.68 -18.08 -15.79
C PRO A 171 -12.82 -19.38 -16.59
N THR A 172 -14.02 -19.95 -16.69
CA THR A 172 -14.26 -21.21 -17.42
C THR A 172 -15.19 -21.01 -18.63
N PRO A 173 -15.25 -22.00 -19.55
CA PRO A 173 -16.20 -21.98 -20.67
C PRO A 173 -17.68 -21.94 -20.28
N ASN A 174 -18.00 -22.15 -18.99
CA ASN A 174 -19.37 -22.10 -18.51
C ASN A 174 -19.76 -20.71 -17.97
N ASP A 175 -18.79 -19.81 -17.81
CA ASP A 175 -18.95 -18.48 -17.22
C ASP A 175 -19.03 -17.41 -18.31
N CYS A 176 -19.99 -17.55 -19.22
CA CYS A 176 -20.13 -16.69 -20.39
C CYS A 176 -21.09 -15.52 -20.16
N ILE A 177 -20.62 -14.29 -20.41
CA ILE A 177 -21.42 -13.06 -20.39
C ILE A 177 -21.16 -12.28 -21.69
N THR A 178 -22.23 -11.92 -22.41
CA THR A 178 -22.14 -11.09 -23.62
C THR A 178 -22.27 -9.61 -23.28
N HIS A 179 -21.32 -8.83 -23.77
CA HIS A 179 -21.26 -7.39 -23.63
C HIS A 179 -21.37 -6.73 -25.00
N GLU A 180 -22.17 -5.67 -25.07
CA GLU A 180 -22.33 -4.86 -26.28
C GLU A 180 -22.03 -3.41 -25.97
N ASN A 181 -21.06 -2.83 -26.68
CA ASN A 181 -20.59 -1.45 -26.50
C ASN A 181 -20.41 -1.08 -25.02
N SER A 182 -19.80 -1.99 -24.25
CA SER A 182 -19.58 -1.84 -22.82
C SER A 182 -18.23 -1.17 -22.57
N LEU A 183 -18.15 -0.33 -21.54
CA LEU A 183 -16.91 0.32 -21.12
C LEU A 183 -15.95 -0.70 -20.51
N PHE A 184 -14.65 -0.50 -20.69
CA PHE A 184 -13.64 -1.26 -19.98
C PHE A 184 -13.70 -0.99 -18.47
N GLY A 185 -13.54 -2.06 -17.68
CA GLY A 185 -13.25 -1.96 -16.25
C GLY A 185 -11.79 -1.59 -16.04
N GLN A 186 -11.48 -0.97 -14.91
CA GLN A 186 -10.14 -0.49 -14.57
C GLN A 186 -9.70 -1.04 -13.21
N ASP A 187 -8.43 -1.40 -13.10
CA ASP A 187 -7.81 -1.80 -11.84
C ASP A 187 -6.44 -1.14 -11.72
N ALA A 188 -6.17 -0.49 -10.58
CA ALA A 188 -4.81 -0.14 -10.16
C ALA A 188 -4.13 -1.45 -9.75
N HIS A 189 -3.73 -2.20 -10.78
CA HIS A 189 -3.61 -3.63 -10.66
C HIS A 189 -2.38 -4.04 -9.87
N ASN A 190 -1.26 -3.35 -10.11
CA ASN A 190 -0.08 -3.39 -9.27
C ASN A 190 0.37 -1.95 -8.96
N MET A 191 0.83 -1.75 -7.73
CA MET A 191 1.40 -0.50 -7.27
C MET A 191 2.70 -0.80 -6.52
N VAL A 192 3.71 0.05 -6.70
CA VAL A 192 5.03 -0.09 -6.09
C VAL A 192 5.52 1.28 -5.61
N GLN A 193 6.26 1.30 -4.50
CA GLN A 193 6.94 2.49 -3.97
C GLN A 193 8.37 2.55 -4.53
N GLY A 194 8.92 3.76 -4.65
CA GLY A 194 10.31 4.01 -5.01
C GLY A 194 10.64 5.49 -4.88
N ASP A 195 11.92 5.88 -4.91
CA ASP A 195 12.34 7.27 -5.08
C ASP A 195 12.58 7.53 -6.58
N PHE A 196 11.52 7.96 -7.28
CA PHE A 196 11.54 8.09 -8.74
C PHE A 196 12.11 9.44 -9.20
N ASN A 197 12.36 10.38 -8.29
CA ASN A 197 12.91 11.69 -8.64
C ASN A 197 14.26 12.01 -7.95
N GLY A 198 14.72 11.14 -7.04
CA GLY A 198 15.97 11.26 -6.29
C GLY A 198 15.91 12.28 -5.15
N ASP A 199 14.73 12.62 -4.62
CA ASP A 199 14.55 13.61 -3.54
C ASP A 199 14.53 12.99 -2.13
N GLY A 200 14.52 11.66 -2.04
CA GLY A 200 14.52 10.89 -0.81
C GLY A 200 13.14 10.67 -0.19
N HIS A 201 12.05 11.08 -0.85
CA HIS A 201 10.68 10.75 -0.44
C HIS A 201 10.19 9.49 -1.16
N GLU A 202 9.33 8.71 -0.49
CA GLU A 202 8.66 7.58 -1.16
C GLU A 202 7.62 8.12 -2.13
N ASP A 203 7.90 7.98 -3.43
CA ASP A 203 6.95 8.13 -4.52
C ASP A 203 6.22 6.80 -4.76
N PHE A 204 5.26 6.79 -5.68
CA PHE A 204 4.69 5.52 -6.15
C PHE A 204 4.39 5.48 -7.64
N ALA A 205 4.48 4.27 -8.20
CA ALA A 205 4.06 3.97 -9.55
C ALA A 205 2.87 3.01 -9.55
N VAL A 206 2.00 3.13 -10.55
CA VAL A 206 0.82 2.27 -10.73
C VAL A 206 0.78 1.72 -12.14
N ALA A 207 0.77 0.39 -12.26
CA ALA A 207 0.44 -0.31 -13.49
C ALA A 207 -1.07 -0.56 -13.53
N TRP A 208 -1.78 0.18 -14.40
CA TRP A 208 -3.20 -0.04 -14.61
C TRP A 208 -3.46 -1.29 -15.46
N ALA A 209 -4.60 -1.94 -15.24
CA ALA A 209 -5.09 -3.00 -16.11
C ALA A 209 -6.53 -2.72 -16.54
N PHE A 210 -6.81 -2.98 -17.82
CA PHE A 210 -8.15 -2.85 -18.39
C PHE A 210 -8.79 -4.22 -18.60
N PHE A 211 -10.02 -4.36 -18.12
CA PHE A 211 -10.80 -5.59 -18.19
C PHE A 211 -12.02 -5.42 -19.10
N PRO A 212 -12.37 -6.45 -19.90
CA PRO A 212 -11.80 -7.80 -19.91
C PRO A 212 -10.46 -7.92 -20.65
N HIS A 213 -9.54 -8.70 -20.09
CA HIS A 213 -8.20 -8.91 -20.66
C HIS A 213 -8.14 -10.08 -21.66
N THR A 214 -9.26 -10.69 -22.06
CA THR A 214 -9.30 -11.95 -22.83
C THR A 214 -10.04 -11.85 -24.17
N ILE A 215 -10.32 -10.63 -24.61
CA ILE A 215 -11.06 -10.35 -25.84
C ILE A 215 -10.14 -10.26 -27.06
N GLU A 216 -10.75 -10.18 -28.24
CA GLU A 216 -10.06 -10.04 -29.53
C GLU A 216 -8.95 -8.96 -29.45
N PRO A 217 -7.69 -9.27 -29.84
CA PRO A 217 -6.59 -8.32 -29.75
C PRO A 217 -6.85 -6.96 -30.40
N SER A 218 -7.60 -6.92 -31.50
CA SER A 218 -7.94 -5.66 -32.20
C SER A 218 -8.88 -4.72 -31.42
N GLN A 219 -9.52 -5.20 -30.34
CA GLN A 219 -10.36 -4.39 -29.45
C GLN A 219 -9.64 -3.95 -28.17
N LYS A 220 -8.45 -4.48 -27.88
CA LYS A 220 -7.72 -4.17 -26.65
C LYS A 220 -7.20 -2.74 -26.67
N VAL A 221 -7.14 -2.14 -25.49
CA VAL A 221 -6.57 -0.83 -25.22
C VAL A 221 -5.42 -1.02 -24.25
N ASN A 222 -4.28 -0.39 -24.51
CA ASN A 222 -3.15 -0.41 -23.59
C ASN A 222 -3.44 0.50 -22.40
N ALA A 223 -3.12 0.01 -21.21
CA ALA A 223 -3.27 0.77 -19.97
C ALA A 223 -1.97 1.53 -19.66
N PRO A 224 -2.04 2.74 -19.07
CA PRO A 224 -0.85 3.49 -18.71
C PRO A 224 -0.14 2.90 -17.49
N LEU A 225 1.14 3.20 -17.36
CA LEU A 225 1.87 3.14 -16.10
C LEU A 225 2.18 4.58 -15.66
N ASN A 226 1.57 5.02 -14.56
CA ASN A 226 1.73 6.39 -14.05
C ASN A 226 2.67 6.42 -12.83
N ILE A 227 3.47 7.48 -12.72
CA ILE A 227 4.33 7.80 -11.57
C ILE A 227 3.76 9.04 -10.87
N TYR A 228 3.62 8.96 -9.55
CA TYR A 228 3.12 10.04 -8.70
C TYR A 228 4.17 10.41 -7.67
N LEU A 229 4.54 11.69 -7.66
CA LEU A 229 5.59 12.24 -6.82
C LEU A 229 5.05 12.76 -5.49
N ASN A 230 5.73 12.42 -4.41
CA ASN A 230 5.46 12.85 -3.05
C ASN A 230 6.08 14.24 -2.78
N ASP A 231 5.33 15.14 -2.12
CA ASP A 231 5.84 16.46 -1.72
C ASP A 231 6.43 16.50 -0.31
N GLY A 232 6.54 15.35 0.37
CA GLY A 232 6.99 15.20 1.75
C GLY A 232 6.04 15.80 2.79
N ASN A 233 4.84 16.21 2.38
CA ASN A 233 3.82 16.80 3.25
C ASN A 233 2.48 16.05 3.16
N GLY A 234 2.49 14.79 2.76
CA GLY A 234 1.30 13.94 2.71
C GLY A 234 0.56 14.01 1.38
N ARG A 235 1.18 14.58 0.33
CA ARG A 235 0.50 14.85 -0.94
C ARG A 235 1.28 14.32 -2.12
N PHE A 236 0.52 13.90 -3.11
CA PHE A 236 1.02 13.28 -4.32
C PHE A 236 0.46 13.96 -5.57
N ALA A 237 1.29 14.05 -6.62
CA ALA A 237 0.86 14.52 -7.93
C ALA A 237 1.69 13.88 -9.04
N GLU A 238 1.09 13.68 -10.20
CA GLU A 238 1.84 13.31 -11.41
C GLU A 238 2.39 14.59 -12.06
N ASP A 239 3.71 14.67 -12.22
CA ASP A 239 4.35 15.65 -13.10
C ASP A 239 4.83 14.95 -14.37
N LEU A 240 4.16 15.21 -15.50
CA LEU A 240 4.49 14.61 -16.79
C LEU A 240 5.93 14.90 -17.25
N ASN A 241 6.63 15.89 -16.67
CA ASN A 241 8.04 16.12 -16.96
C ASN A 241 8.95 14.98 -16.51
N ILE A 242 8.49 14.09 -15.63
CA ILE A 242 9.22 12.88 -15.22
C ILE A 242 9.47 11.95 -16.39
N TYR A 243 8.60 11.95 -17.41
CA TYR A 243 8.79 11.16 -18.62
C TYR A 243 9.60 11.96 -19.66
N GLU A 244 10.57 11.32 -20.32
CA GLU A 244 11.41 11.97 -21.32
C GLU A 244 10.60 12.58 -22.47
N ILE A 245 9.54 11.89 -22.91
CA ILE A 245 8.65 12.34 -23.98
C ILE A 245 7.42 13.13 -23.48
N GLY A 246 7.27 13.31 -22.17
CA GLY A 246 6.16 14.07 -21.56
C GLY A 246 4.83 13.32 -21.46
N GLU A 247 4.82 12.00 -21.62
CA GLU A 247 3.62 11.14 -21.53
C GLU A 247 3.98 9.83 -20.83
N ALA A 248 3.04 9.31 -20.04
CA ALA A 248 3.15 8.01 -19.38
C ALA A 248 3.21 6.88 -20.44
N PRO A 249 4.10 5.88 -20.27
CA PRO A 249 4.14 4.72 -21.16
C PRO A 249 2.86 3.88 -21.01
N THR A 250 2.52 3.12 -22.06
CA THR A 250 1.33 2.25 -22.05
C THR A 250 1.71 0.83 -22.38
N HIS A 251 1.02 -0.13 -21.77
CA HIS A 251 1.29 -1.55 -21.91
C HIS A 251 -0.03 -2.33 -22.01
N PRO A 252 -0.13 -3.41 -22.82
CA PRO A 252 -1.38 -4.17 -22.96
C PRO A 252 -1.84 -4.79 -21.64
N PHE A 253 -0.90 -5.24 -20.80
CA PHE A 253 -1.14 -5.69 -19.44
C PHE A 253 0.18 -5.82 -18.67
N ALA A 254 0.64 -4.72 -18.07
CA ALA A 254 1.80 -4.75 -17.16
C ALA A 254 1.34 -5.29 -15.80
N TYR A 255 2.09 -6.24 -15.25
CA TYR A 255 1.70 -7.00 -14.06
C TYR A 255 2.64 -6.71 -12.89
N ARG A 256 3.17 -7.72 -12.18
CA ARG A 256 4.05 -7.52 -11.01
C ARG A 256 5.13 -6.49 -11.34
N THR A 257 5.04 -5.36 -10.63
CA THR A 257 5.89 -4.20 -10.81
C THR A 257 6.92 -4.19 -9.70
N ILE A 258 8.17 -3.93 -10.07
CA ILE A 258 9.32 -3.82 -9.18
C ILE A 258 9.88 -2.41 -9.35
N ALA A 259 10.31 -1.81 -8.25
CA ALA A 259 11.15 -0.61 -8.24
C ALA A 259 12.53 -0.97 -7.70
N ALA A 260 13.59 -0.61 -8.44
CA ALA A 260 14.99 -0.78 -8.05
C ALA A 260 15.87 0.03 -9.00
N ASP A 261 17.01 0.56 -8.54
CA ASP A 261 18.00 1.22 -9.39
C ASP A 261 18.74 0.22 -10.30
N PHE A 262 18.22 -0.02 -11.50
CA PHE A 262 18.77 -1.00 -12.45
C PHE A 262 19.99 -0.46 -13.20
N ASN A 263 20.21 0.86 -13.19
CA ASN A 263 21.27 1.51 -13.95
C ASN A 263 22.35 2.22 -13.09
N ASN A 264 22.26 2.06 -11.78
CA ASN A 264 23.17 2.58 -10.76
C ASN A 264 23.31 4.12 -10.79
N ASP A 265 22.23 4.85 -11.08
CA ASP A 265 22.23 6.32 -11.06
C ASP A 265 21.69 6.95 -9.76
N GLY A 266 21.24 6.10 -8.82
CA GLY A 266 20.68 6.49 -7.53
C GLY A 266 19.21 6.87 -7.57
N ILE A 267 18.51 6.64 -8.68
CA ILE A 267 17.06 6.79 -8.82
C ILE A 267 16.47 5.39 -9.00
N ASP A 268 15.35 5.09 -8.34
CA ASP A 268 14.70 3.79 -8.55
C ASP A 268 14.11 3.72 -9.96
N ASP A 269 14.42 2.65 -10.69
CA ASP A 269 13.85 2.33 -12.01
C ASP A 269 12.64 1.40 -11.88
N ILE A 270 11.91 1.16 -12.97
CA ILE A 270 10.70 0.32 -12.94
C ILE A 270 10.78 -0.83 -13.93
N PHE A 271 10.62 -2.05 -13.44
CA PHE A 271 10.34 -3.25 -14.25
C PHE A 271 8.90 -3.70 -14.03
N SER A 272 8.24 -4.23 -15.07
CA SER A 272 6.99 -4.98 -14.90
C SER A 272 6.91 -6.22 -15.78
N GLY A 273 6.53 -7.33 -15.14
CA GLY A 273 6.16 -8.58 -15.82
C GLY A 273 5.03 -8.34 -16.83
N SER A 274 5.09 -9.01 -17.98
CA SER A 274 4.09 -8.83 -19.05
C SER A 274 3.11 -9.98 -19.01
N MET A 275 1.81 -9.70 -18.97
CA MET A 275 0.78 -10.75 -19.04
C MET A 275 0.48 -11.23 -20.48
N GLY A 276 1.28 -10.79 -21.44
CA GLY A 276 1.11 -11.06 -22.86
C GLY A 276 -0.21 -10.52 -23.42
N ILE A 277 -0.53 -10.93 -24.64
CA ILE A 277 -1.81 -10.63 -25.31
C ILE A 277 -2.69 -11.87 -25.25
N GLN A 278 -3.64 -11.88 -24.31
CA GLN A 278 -4.54 -13.01 -24.11
C GLN A 278 -5.83 -12.92 -24.92
N TYR A 279 -6.27 -14.04 -25.45
CA TYR A 279 -7.55 -14.18 -26.15
C TYR A 279 -8.21 -15.53 -25.85
N ARG A 280 -9.54 -15.52 -25.68
CA ARG A 280 -10.37 -16.71 -25.49
C ARG A 280 -11.64 -16.58 -26.33
N SER A 281 -11.85 -17.49 -27.29
CA SER A 281 -13.09 -17.58 -28.07
C SER A 281 -14.24 -18.13 -27.22
N GLU A 282 -15.48 -17.84 -27.61
CA GLU A 282 -16.68 -18.27 -26.87
C GLU A 282 -16.76 -19.79 -26.67
N ASP A 283 -16.32 -20.54 -27.68
CA ASP A 283 -16.30 -22.00 -27.68
C ASP A 283 -14.98 -22.60 -27.19
N TYR A 284 -14.04 -21.74 -26.74
CA TYR A 284 -12.69 -22.10 -26.32
C TYR A 284 -11.84 -22.82 -27.38
N SER A 285 -12.26 -22.81 -28.65
CA SER A 285 -11.47 -23.38 -29.76
C SER A 285 -10.18 -22.60 -30.02
N GLU A 286 -10.18 -21.30 -29.71
CA GLU A 286 -9.01 -20.43 -29.70
C GLU A 286 -8.79 -19.91 -28.27
N ASN A 287 -7.69 -20.32 -27.66
CA ASN A 287 -7.28 -19.89 -26.32
C ASN A 287 -5.75 -19.78 -26.32
N PHE A 288 -5.23 -18.56 -26.37
CA PHE A 288 -3.81 -18.31 -26.48
C PHE A 288 -3.36 -17.09 -25.68
N ILE A 289 -2.07 -17.05 -25.41
CA ILE A 289 -1.36 -15.90 -24.89
C ILE A 289 -0.18 -15.67 -25.83
N ASN A 290 -0.23 -14.61 -26.61
CA ASN A 290 0.91 -14.23 -27.44
C ASN A 290 1.89 -13.45 -26.57
N PRO A 291 3.21 -13.72 -26.67
CA PRO A 291 4.23 -12.92 -26.02
C PRO A 291 4.07 -11.42 -26.31
N TYR A 292 4.44 -10.61 -25.32
CA TYR A 292 4.62 -9.17 -25.46
C TYR A 292 5.79 -8.75 -24.55
N PRO A 293 6.63 -7.77 -24.93
CA PRO A 293 7.79 -7.37 -24.12
C PRO A 293 7.42 -7.10 -22.66
N HIS A 294 8.33 -7.44 -21.74
CA HIS A 294 8.28 -6.87 -20.39
C HIS A 294 8.46 -5.36 -20.47
N LEU A 295 7.88 -4.63 -19.52
CA LEU A 295 8.06 -3.18 -19.46
C LEU A 295 9.30 -2.85 -18.62
N LEU A 296 10.19 -2.01 -19.17
CA LEU A 296 11.31 -1.45 -18.44
C LEU A 296 11.33 0.06 -18.63
N LEU A 297 11.24 0.82 -17.54
CA LEU A 297 11.43 2.26 -17.53
C LEU A 297 12.72 2.57 -16.78
N LEU A 298 13.69 3.17 -17.48
CA LEU A 298 14.93 3.61 -16.86
C LEU A 298 14.96 5.13 -16.77
N SER A 299 15.41 5.66 -15.65
CA SER A 299 15.87 7.03 -15.49
C SER A 299 17.03 7.30 -16.46
N ASN A 300 17.10 8.52 -16.97
CA ASN A 300 18.22 9.00 -17.77
C ASN A 300 19.04 10.02 -16.99
N ALA A 301 20.15 10.48 -17.56
CA ALA A 301 21.05 11.43 -16.89
C ALA A 301 20.41 12.79 -16.48
N ASN A 302 19.17 13.08 -16.89
CA ASN A 302 18.40 14.24 -16.42
C ASN A 302 17.34 13.88 -15.36
N GLY A 303 17.31 12.64 -14.85
CA GLY A 303 16.29 12.14 -13.93
C GLY A 303 14.93 11.91 -14.59
N LYS A 304 14.90 11.62 -15.90
CA LYS A 304 13.65 11.36 -16.63
C LYS A 304 13.56 9.94 -17.14
N PHE A 305 12.36 9.36 -17.10
CA PHE A 305 12.11 7.98 -17.51
C PHE A 305 11.95 7.84 -19.02
N GLU A 306 12.64 6.84 -19.56
CA GLU A 306 12.50 6.36 -20.93
C GLU A 306 12.00 4.92 -20.93
N ASP A 307 11.12 4.57 -21.87
CA ASP A 307 10.81 3.17 -22.15
C ASP A 307 12.03 2.50 -22.81
N LYS A 308 12.66 1.60 -22.05
CA LYS A 308 13.82 0.79 -22.42
C LYS A 308 13.48 -0.69 -22.47
N SER A 309 12.21 -1.05 -22.68
CA SER A 309 11.77 -2.46 -22.78
C SER A 309 12.56 -3.28 -23.81
N ASN A 310 13.13 -2.61 -24.82
CA ASN A 310 14.00 -3.22 -25.84
C ASN A 310 15.41 -3.59 -25.34
N GLN A 311 15.79 -3.17 -24.13
CA GLN A 311 17.05 -3.57 -23.47
C GLN A 311 16.92 -4.92 -22.75
N ILE A 312 15.71 -5.50 -22.70
CA ILE A 312 15.51 -6.86 -22.22
C ILE A 312 15.61 -7.83 -23.40
N GLU A 313 16.55 -8.77 -23.33
CA GLU A 313 16.69 -9.80 -24.33
C GLU A 313 15.43 -10.68 -24.40
N ASP A 314 14.80 -10.73 -25.59
CA ASP A 314 13.56 -11.50 -25.79
C ASP A 314 13.69 -12.75 -26.67
N GLN A 315 14.75 -12.81 -27.50
CA GLN A 315 14.96 -13.83 -28.53
C GLN A 315 13.74 -14.07 -29.45
N ASN A 316 12.91 -13.04 -29.65
CA ASN A 316 11.61 -13.11 -30.33
C ASN A 316 11.31 -11.88 -31.22
N ASN A 317 12.36 -11.25 -31.75
CA ASN A 317 12.26 -10.14 -32.70
C ASN A 317 11.48 -8.92 -32.15
N GLY A 318 11.63 -8.59 -30.87
CA GLY A 318 10.94 -7.45 -30.25
C GLY A 318 9.50 -7.73 -29.82
N ASN A 319 9.04 -8.99 -29.87
CA ASN A 319 7.69 -9.37 -29.44
C ASN A 319 7.66 -9.94 -28.01
N GLY A 320 8.75 -9.81 -27.24
CA GLY A 320 8.82 -10.28 -25.86
C GLY A 320 9.12 -11.76 -25.71
N GLN A 321 9.52 -12.15 -24.51
CA GLN A 321 10.04 -13.49 -24.23
C GLN A 321 9.03 -14.60 -24.51
N LEU A 322 9.53 -15.74 -25.02
CA LEU A 322 8.71 -16.89 -25.41
C LEU A 322 8.13 -17.69 -24.22
N CYS A 323 8.25 -17.18 -23.00
CA CYS A 323 7.50 -17.66 -21.83
C CYS A 323 6.02 -17.22 -21.85
N ASN A 324 5.61 -16.42 -22.85
CA ASN A 324 4.25 -15.90 -23.11
C ASN A 324 3.73 -14.87 -22.10
N PHE A 325 3.83 -15.13 -20.80
CA PHE A 325 3.42 -14.20 -19.74
C PHE A 325 4.27 -14.34 -18.47
N ALA A 326 4.27 -13.33 -17.62
CA ALA A 326 4.82 -13.37 -16.28
C ALA A 326 3.75 -12.94 -15.28
N HIS A 327 3.29 -13.88 -14.45
CA HIS A 327 2.42 -13.57 -13.30
C HIS A 327 3.26 -13.14 -12.09
N ASP A 328 4.54 -13.42 -12.13
CA ASP A 328 5.54 -13.06 -11.14
C ASP A 328 6.50 -11.99 -11.68
N ALA A 329 7.25 -11.40 -10.78
CA ALA A 329 8.52 -10.73 -11.05
C ALA A 329 9.21 -10.55 -9.68
N SER A 330 10.52 -10.79 -9.62
CA SER A 330 11.36 -10.45 -8.47
C SER A 330 12.72 -9.92 -8.93
N ALA A 331 13.39 -9.17 -8.07
CA ALA A 331 14.71 -8.60 -8.33
C ALA A 331 15.66 -8.86 -7.16
N GLY A 332 16.95 -9.00 -7.45
CA GLY A 332 18.02 -9.28 -6.49
C GLY A 332 19.36 -9.49 -7.20
N ASP A 333 20.41 -9.85 -6.46
CA ASP A 333 21.78 -10.06 -6.95
C ASP A 333 22.21 -11.54 -6.74
N PRO A 334 21.76 -12.47 -7.61
CA PRO A 334 22.01 -13.90 -7.47
C PRO A 334 23.41 -14.30 -7.89
N ASP A 335 24.16 -13.45 -8.62
CA ASP A 335 25.54 -13.72 -9.04
C ASP A 335 26.60 -12.91 -8.28
N ALA A 336 26.15 -12.07 -7.34
CA ALA A 336 26.92 -11.25 -6.41
C ALA A 336 27.89 -10.28 -7.11
N ASP A 337 27.48 -9.73 -8.25
CA ASP A 337 28.29 -8.79 -9.02
C ASP A 337 28.02 -7.31 -8.69
N GLY A 338 26.95 -7.06 -7.91
CA GLY A 338 26.56 -5.77 -7.36
C GLY A 338 25.56 -4.99 -8.21
N ASP A 339 25.09 -5.54 -9.32
CA ASP A 339 23.90 -5.03 -9.99
C ASP A 339 22.64 -5.83 -9.64
N ILE A 340 21.47 -5.30 -10.03
CA ILE A 340 20.18 -5.91 -9.73
C ILE A 340 19.66 -6.63 -10.97
N ASP A 341 19.53 -7.95 -10.85
CA ASP A 341 18.93 -8.85 -11.82
C ASP A 341 17.42 -8.96 -11.66
N VAL A 342 16.75 -9.54 -12.67
CA VAL A 342 15.31 -9.78 -12.64
C VAL A 342 14.97 -11.23 -12.97
N PHE A 343 14.23 -11.89 -12.08
CA PHE A 343 13.60 -13.17 -12.35
C PHE A 343 12.11 -12.99 -12.64
N ALA A 344 11.67 -13.43 -13.82
CA ALA A 344 10.27 -13.37 -14.24
C ALA A 344 9.95 -14.55 -15.16
N CYS A 345 8.74 -15.10 -15.09
CA CYS A 345 8.29 -16.23 -15.91
C CYS A 345 9.22 -17.45 -15.90
N ASN A 346 9.92 -17.69 -14.78
CA ASN A 346 10.95 -18.73 -14.63
C ASN A 346 12.15 -18.55 -15.58
N ILE A 347 12.50 -17.31 -15.91
CA ILE A 347 13.69 -16.90 -16.65
C ILE A 347 14.45 -15.89 -15.79
N LEU A 348 15.76 -16.12 -15.62
CA LEU A 348 16.65 -15.16 -14.96
C LEU A 348 17.24 -14.21 -16.02
N ASN A 349 17.02 -12.92 -15.83
CA ASN A 349 17.51 -11.85 -16.69
C ASN A 349 18.66 -11.14 -15.97
N ILE A 350 19.87 -11.33 -16.49
CA ILE A 350 21.12 -10.80 -15.94
C ILE A 350 21.36 -9.39 -16.45
N ASN A 351 21.49 -8.44 -15.54
CA ASN A 351 21.79 -7.04 -15.80
C ASN A 351 23.29 -6.86 -16.10
N ASP A 352 23.67 -5.68 -16.59
CA ASP A 352 25.07 -5.28 -16.79
C ASP A 352 25.44 -4.00 -16.04
N GLY A 353 24.63 -3.67 -15.03
CA GLY A 353 24.69 -2.45 -14.22
C GLY A 353 24.25 -1.18 -14.93
N GLN A 354 23.77 -1.27 -16.17
CA GLN A 354 23.26 -0.14 -16.97
C GLN A 354 21.82 -0.41 -17.47
N GLY A 355 21.14 -1.40 -16.89
CA GLY A 355 19.80 -1.82 -17.29
C GLY A 355 19.73 -2.54 -18.64
N ASN A 356 20.83 -3.16 -19.10
CA ASN A 356 20.78 -4.07 -20.25
C ASN A 356 20.69 -5.51 -19.75
N PHE A 357 19.56 -6.16 -20.02
CA PHE A 357 19.28 -7.48 -19.50
C PHE A 357 19.48 -8.57 -20.56
N THR A 358 20.28 -9.57 -20.23
CA THR A 358 20.50 -10.77 -21.03
C THR A 358 19.94 -12.00 -20.34
N THR A 359 19.48 -13.00 -21.09
CA THR A 359 18.97 -14.24 -20.47
C THR A 359 20.12 -15.08 -19.91
N HIS A 360 20.05 -15.48 -18.64
CA HIS A 360 21.04 -16.35 -18.02
C HIS A 360 21.20 -17.68 -18.79
N GLU A 361 22.43 -18.18 -18.94
CA GLU A 361 22.71 -19.33 -19.81
C GLU A 361 22.05 -20.65 -19.34
N TYR A 362 21.95 -20.87 -18.03
CA TYR A 362 21.29 -22.04 -17.43
C TYR A 362 19.81 -21.80 -17.13
N ILE A 363 19.45 -20.81 -16.28
CA ILE A 363 18.07 -20.47 -15.90
C ILE A 363 17.35 -19.70 -17.01
N ASN A 364 17.04 -20.40 -18.10
CA ASN A 364 16.37 -19.87 -19.29
C ASN A 364 15.08 -20.66 -19.61
N LEU A 365 14.48 -20.36 -20.77
CA LEU A 365 13.26 -21.02 -21.23
C LEU A 365 13.40 -22.54 -21.43
N ASP A 366 14.57 -23.03 -21.85
CA ASP A 366 14.80 -24.46 -22.00
C ASP A 366 14.85 -25.15 -20.63
N TRP A 367 15.52 -24.56 -19.64
CA TRP A 367 15.50 -25.04 -18.26
C TRP A 367 14.08 -25.08 -17.68
N GLN A 368 13.27 -24.03 -17.90
CA GLN A 368 11.87 -24.01 -17.49
C GLN A 368 11.08 -25.18 -18.10
N ARG A 369 11.24 -25.41 -19.42
CA ARG A 369 10.51 -26.44 -20.17
C ARG A 369 10.95 -27.86 -19.80
N GLU A 370 12.25 -28.08 -19.67
CA GLU A 370 12.83 -29.38 -19.31
C GLU A 370 12.38 -29.83 -17.92
N ASN A 371 12.26 -28.89 -16.98
CA ASN A 371 11.74 -29.16 -15.64
C ASN A 371 10.21 -29.11 -15.53
N GLN A 372 9.51 -28.70 -16.60
CA GLN A 372 8.05 -28.56 -16.60
C GLN A 372 7.53 -27.65 -15.48
N TYR A 373 8.25 -26.58 -15.12
CA TYR A 373 7.77 -25.64 -14.10
C TYR A 373 6.61 -24.78 -14.62
N GLY A 374 6.60 -24.48 -15.93
CA GLY A 374 5.71 -23.46 -16.48
C GLY A 374 6.11 -22.07 -15.98
N ASN A 375 5.20 -21.11 -16.05
CA ASN A 375 5.36 -19.81 -15.40
C ASN A 375 5.09 -19.98 -13.89
N PRO A 376 5.76 -19.28 -12.98
CA PRO A 376 5.40 -19.33 -11.57
C PRO A 376 4.25 -18.35 -11.29
N MET A 377 3.57 -18.55 -10.16
CA MET A 377 2.52 -17.66 -9.65
C MET A 377 3.13 -16.44 -8.95
N SER A 378 4.23 -16.66 -8.22
CA SER A 378 5.02 -15.62 -7.56
C SER A 378 6.47 -16.08 -7.41
N SER A 379 7.37 -15.12 -7.22
CA SER A 379 8.79 -15.31 -7.01
C SER A 379 9.35 -14.22 -6.08
N ILE A 380 10.49 -14.52 -5.44
CA ILE A 380 11.32 -13.58 -4.66
C ILE A 380 12.79 -13.95 -4.93
N MET A 381 13.67 -12.95 -4.91
CA MET A 381 15.11 -13.13 -4.80
C MET A 381 15.59 -12.51 -3.49
N THR A 382 16.26 -13.28 -2.64
CA THR A 382 16.77 -12.81 -1.34
C THR A 382 17.77 -13.81 -0.76
N ASP A 383 18.84 -13.32 -0.12
CA ASP A 383 19.82 -14.15 0.58
C ASP A 383 19.24 -14.79 1.86
N LEU A 384 18.90 -16.07 1.78
CA LEU A 384 18.37 -16.85 2.90
C LEU A 384 19.48 -17.44 3.78
N ASN A 385 20.72 -17.52 3.33
CA ASN A 385 21.79 -18.22 4.05
C ASN A 385 22.97 -17.32 4.46
N ASN A 386 22.85 -16.01 4.20
CA ASN A 386 23.83 -14.96 4.46
C ASN A 386 25.17 -15.20 3.76
N ASP A 387 25.16 -15.69 2.51
CA ASP A 387 26.36 -15.89 1.69
C ASP A 387 26.61 -14.82 0.62
N SER A 388 25.82 -13.76 0.62
CA SER A 388 25.87 -12.62 -0.31
C SER A 388 25.43 -12.93 -1.74
N TYR A 389 24.83 -14.09 -2.00
CA TYR A 389 24.15 -14.40 -3.26
C TYR A 389 22.66 -14.51 -2.97
N ASP A 390 21.84 -13.69 -3.65
CA ASP A 390 20.39 -13.78 -3.47
C ASP A 390 19.85 -15.12 -4.01
N ASP A 391 19.15 -15.86 -3.16
CA ASP A 391 18.52 -17.13 -3.51
C ASP A 391 17.26 -16.90 -4.33
N ILE A 392 16.98 -17.79 -5.29
CA ILE A 392 15.76 -17.70 -6.11
C ILE A 392 14.67 -18.58 -5.49
N ILE A 393 13.54 -17.97 -5.12
CA ILE A 393 12.38 -18.65 -4.55
C ILE A 393 11.21 -18.46 -5.51
N PHE A 394 10.53 -19.53 -5.90
CA PHE A 394 9.37 -19.42 -6.78
C PHE A 394 8.30 -20.48 -6.48
N TRP A 395 7.03 -20.09 -6.61
CA TRP A 395 5.87 -20.95 -6.44
C TRP A 395 5.23 -21.27 -7.78
N ASN A 396 5.00 -22.55 -8.07
CA ASN A 396 4.39 -23.01 -9.31
C ASN A 396 2.87 -22.77 -9.31
N PHE A 397 2.26 -22.74 -10.51
CA PHE A 397 0.78 -22.65 -10.64
C PHE A 397 0.05 -23.83 -9.97
N ASP A 398 -1.18 -23.56 -9.56
CA ASP A 398 -2.19 -24.56 -9.21
C ASP A 398 -2.59 -25.43 -10.40
N ASN A 399 -3.30 -26.54 -10.13
CA ASN A 399 -3.83 -27.46 -11.14
C ASN A 399 -2.81 -27.98 -12.17
N ARG A 400 -1.54 -28.08 -11.78
CA ARG A 400 -0.43 -28.47 -12.67
C ARG A 400 -0.26 -29.98 -12.82
N SER A 401 -0.83 -30.80 -11.93
CA SER A 401 -0.64 -32.26 -11.91
C SER A 401 -1.04 -32.97 -13.21
N SER A 402 -1.80 -32.31 -14.09
CA SER A 402 -2.18 -32.84 -15.40
C SER A 402 -1.06 -32.77 -16.45
N TRP A 403 -0.06 -31.90 -16.28
CA TRP A 403 1.02 -31.66 -17.24
C TRP A 403 2.42 -31.56 -16.61
N SER A 404 2.54 -31.48 -15.28
CA SER A 404 3.80 -31.40 -14.53
C SER A 404 3.78 -32.27 -13.28
N ASN A 405 4.96 -32.72 -12.84
CA ASN A 405 5.17 -33.40 -11.55
C ASN A 405 5.87 -32.50 -10.51
N SER A 406 5.99 -31.19 -10.80
CA SER A 406 6.64 -30.23 -9.93
C SER A 406 5.90 -30.06 -8.60
N ASP A 407 6.67 -29.77 -7.56
CA ASP A 407 6.17 -29.46 -6.22
C ASP A 407 5.49 -28.07 -6.20
N GLU A 408 4.98 -27.63 -5.05
CA GLU A 408 4.32 -26.32 -4.92
C GLU A 408 5.23 -25.15 -5.27
N GLY A 409 6.53 -25.33 -5.11
CA GLY A 409 7.56 -24.37 -5.48
C GLY A 409 8.92 -24.84 -5.01
N TYR A 410 9.95 -24.06 -5.33
CA TYR A 410 11.32 -24.39 -4.98
C TYR A 410 12.10 -23.16 -4.53
N ILE A 411 13.08 -23.42 -3.67
CA ILE A 411 14.23 -22.54 -3.41
C ILE A 411 15.38 -23.10 -4.23
N LEU A 412 16.05 -22.25 -5.00
CA LEU A 412 17.38 -22.49 -5.52
C LEU A 412 18.36 -21.81 -4.56
N LEU A 413 18.87 -22.59 -3.60
CA LEU A 413 19.72 -22.10 -2.52
C LEU A 413 21.18 -22.07 -2.97
N SER A 414 21.77 -20.89 -2.94
CA SER A 414 23.15 -20.56 -3.22
C SER A 414 24.13 -21.37 -2.37
N ASN A 415 25.38 -21.41 -2.82
CA ASN A 415 26.45 -22.17 -2.18
C ASN A 415 27.78 -21.41 -2.17
N ASN A 416 27.70 -20.10 -1.94
CA ASN A 416 28.80 -19.13 -1.92
C ASN A 416 29.49 -19.02 -3.30
N SER A 417 28.70 -19.14 -4.37
CA SER A 417 29.17 -19.07 -5.75
C SER A 417 28.03 -18.70 -6.69
N SER A 418 28.33 -17.88 -7.69
CA SER A 418 27.43 -17.54 -8.81
C SER A 418 27.14 -18.71 -9.77
N ASN A 419 27.72 -19.90 -9.54
CA ASN A 419 27.44 -21.04 -10.38
C ASN A 419 26.12 -21.72 -9.97
N ILE A 420 25.02 -21.13 -10.45
CA ILE A 420 23.64 -21.54 -10.14
C ILE A 420 23.37 -23.03 -10.44
N GLU A 421 24.07 -23.65 -11.39
CA GLU A 421 23.91 -25.09 -11.68
C GLU A 421 24.24 -26.00 -10.48
N ASN A 422 25.07 -25.51 -9.56
CA ASN A 422 25.48 -26.25 -8.36
C ASN A 422 24.64 -25.90 -7.13
N TRP A 423 23.68 -24.99 -7.24
CA TRP A 423 22.82 -24.59 -6.14
C TRP A 423 21.92 -25.73 -5.69
N THR A 424 21.54 -25.71 -4.42
CA THR A 424 20.71 -26.75 -3.83
C THR A 424 19.25 -26.44 -4.09
N LYS A 425 18.53 -27.34 -4.77
CA LYS A 425 17.09 -27.23 -4.92
C LYS A 425 16.35 -27.79 -3.70
N ILE A 426 15.54 -26.96 -3.04
CA ILE A 426 14.74 -27.32 -1.85
C ILE A 426 13.26 -27.13 -2.18
N SER A 427 12.40 -28.10 -1.86
CA SER A 427 10.94 -27.95 -2.04
C SER A 427 10.35 -27.02 -0.99
N LEU A 428 9.43 -26.17 -1.40
CA LEU A 428 8.68 -25.29 -0.49
C LEU A 428 7.54 -26.04 0.24
N PRO A 429 7.16 -25.60 1.46
CA PRO A 429 6.00 -26.16 2.17
C PRO A 429 4.69 -26.02 1.39
N VAL A 430 3.78 -26.98 1.58
CA VAL A 430 2.46 -26.97 0.96
C VAL A 430 1.55 -25.95 1.63
N GLY A 431 0.82 -25.17 0.85
CA GLY A 431 -0.18 -24.21 1.32
C GLY A 431 -1.43 -24.83 1.95
N PRO A 432 -2.32 -24.00 2.52
CA PRO A 432 -3.42 -24.42 3.38
C PRO A 432 -4.52 -25.24 2.69
N PHE A 433 -4.63 -25.18 1.36
CA PHE A 433 -5.73 -25.81 0.63
C PHE A 433 -5.38 -27.21 0.11
N GLY A 434 -4.21 -27.73 0.50
CA GLY A 434 -3.68 -29.01 0.08
C GLY A 434 -2.96 -28.93 -1.27
N PHE A 435 -2.17 -29.94 -1.56
CA PHE A 435 -1.27 -29.96 -2.72
C PHE A 435 -2.00 -29.66 -4.04
N ASP A 436 -1.41 -28.77 -4.85
CA ASP A 436 -1.84 -28.41 -6.22
C ASP A 436 -3.18 -27.65 -6.30
N LYS A 437 -3.59 -27.02 -5.18
CA LYS A 437 -4.84 -26.25 -5.07
C LYS A 437 -4.63 -24.82 -4.57
N ASN A 438 -3.37 -24.41 -4.46
CA ASN A 438 -2.95 -23.15 -3.90
C ASN A 438 -2.49 -22.23 -5.04
N LYS A 439 -3.10 -21.05 -5.12
CA LYS A 439 -2.63 -19.93 -5.91
C LYS A 439 -1.78 -19.03 -5.00
N TYR A 440 -0.46 -19.23 -5.02
CA TYR A 440 0.51 -18.41 -4.28
C TYR A 440 0.65 -17.04 -4.95
N ASN A 441 -0.31 -16.16 -4.70
CA ASN A 441 -0.54 -14.96 -5.49
C ASN A 441 0.65 -13.99 -5.46
N HIS A 442 1.13 -13.65 -4.27
CA HIS A 442 2.28 -12.75 -4.06
C HIS A 442 3.05 -13.16 -2.81
N ALA A 443 4.33 -12.82 -2.74
CA ALA A 443 5.16 -13.09 -1.58
C ALA A 443 6.04 -11.88 -1.24
N ALA A 444 6.49 -11.79 0.00
CA ALA A 444 7.46 -10.80 0.46
C ALA A 444 8.44 -11.45 1.44
N ALA A 445 9.66 -10.93 1.50
CA ALA A 445 10.71 -11.43 2.39
C ALA A 445 11.23 -10.33 3.32
N GLY A 446 11.70 -10.72 4.49
CA GLY A 446 12.28 -9.84 5.51
C GLY A 446 12.57 -10.62 6.79
N ASP A 447 13.45 -10.10 7.64
CA ASP A 447 13.72 -10.68 8.98
C ASP A 447 12.53 -10.35 9.91
N ILE A 448 11.59 -11.29 10.03
CA ILE A 448 10.31 -11.07 10.72
C ILE A 448 10.45 -11.31 12.22
N ASN A 449 11.38 -12.19 12.62
CA ASN A 449 11.58 -12.60 14.01
C ASN A 449 12.86 -12.00 14.64
N ASN A 450 13.58 -11.15 13.90
CA ASN A 450 14.82 -10.48 14.30
C ASN A 450 15.97 -11.45 14.63
N ASP A 451 16.06 -12.59 13.93
CA ASP A 451 17.13 -13.58 14.13
C ASP A 451 18.33 -13.42 13.18
N GLY A 452 18.26 -12.47 12.25
CA GLY A 452 19.29 -12.15 11.28
C GLY A 452 19.24 -12.97 9.99
N PHE A 453 18.18 -13.76 9.76
CA PHE A 453 17.93 -14.46 8.51
C PHE A 453 16.63 -13.97 7.87
N MET A 454 16.59 -13.95 6.53
CA MET A 454 15.39 -13.55 5.81
C MET A 454 14.31 -14.63 5.92
N ASP A 455 13.15 -14.24 6.45
CA ASP A 455 11.91 -15.04 6.47
C ASP A 455 11.03 -14.67 5.27
N VAL A 456 9.94 -15.43 5.06
CA VAL A 456 9.03 -15.22 3.93
C VAL A 456 7.56 -15.25 4.37
N VAL A 457 6.76 -14.33 3.84
CA VAL A 457 5.29 -14.40 3.87
C VAL A 457 4.73 -14.58 2.47
N VAL A 458 3.71 -15.41 2.33
CA VAL A 458 3.09 -15.72 1.03
C VAL A 458 1.57 -15.55 1.14
N ALA A 459 1.02 -14.72 0.28
CA ALA A 459 -0.42 -14.59 0.08
C ALA A 459 -0.93 -15.74 -0.81
N ILE A 460 -1.89 -16.51 -0.30
CA ILE A 460 -2.41 -17.71 -0.93
C ILE A 460 -3.93 -17.62 -1.06
N THR A 461 -4.43 -17.98 -2.24
CA THR A 461 -5.85 -18.15 -2.50
C THR A 461 -6.15 -19.52 -3.11
N ARG A 462 -7.43 -19.90 -3.19
CA ARG A 462 -7.84 -21.19 -3.74
C ARG A 462 -7.85 -21.17 -5.25
N ASP A 463 -7.59 -22.35 -5.81
CA ASP A 463 -7.97 -22.65 -7.19
C ASP A 463 -9.50 -22.76 -7.35
N LEU A 464 -10.17 -23.41 -6.40
CA LEU A 464 -11.60 -23.67 -6.38
C LEU A 464 -12.18 -23.51 -4.95
N PRO A 465 -13.16 -22.61 -4.75
CA PRO A 465 -13.69 -21.65 -5.72
C PRO A 465 -12.63 -20.65 -6.20
N TYR A 466 -12.80 -20.15 -7.43
CA TYR A 466 -11.80 -19.34 -8.12
C TYR A 466 -11.40 -18.10 -7.32
N TYR A 467 -10.15 -18.04 -6.87
CA TYR A 467 -9.58 -16.95 -6.06
C TYR A 467 -10.35 -16.66 -4.76
N GLU A 468 -11.09 -17.64 -4.22
CA GLU A 468 -11.84 -17.47 -2.97
C GLU A 468 -10.99 -17.89 -1.76
N GLY A 469 -10.90 -17.00 -0.78
CA GLY A 469 -10.07 -17.10 0.43
C GLY A 469 -8.76 -16.34 0.28
N ALA A 470 -8.48 -15.45 1.23
CA ALA A 470 -7.20 -14.76 1.37
C ALA A 470 -6.49 -15.30 2.62
N TYR A 471 -5.49 -16.16 2.42
CA TYR A 471 -4.66 -16.73 3.48
C TYR A 471 -3.24 -16.18 3.37
N ILE A 472 -2.57 -16.03 4.50
CA ILE A 472 -1.18 -15.62 4.60
C ILE A 472 -0.43 -16.76 5.27
N GLN A 473 0.50 -17.37 4.52
CA GLN A 473 1.42 -18.37 5.04
C GLN A 473 2.68 -17.67 5.52
N ILE A 474 3.17 -18.03 6.71
CA ILE A 474 4.38 -17.48 7.33
C ILE A 474 5.41 -18.59 7.40
N LEU A 475 6.55 -18.34 6.77
CA LEU A 475 7.64 -19.28 6.62
C LEU A 475 8.89 -18.71 7.29
N PHE A 476 9.32 -19.33 8.39
CA PHE A 476 10.57 -18.95 9.05
C PHE A 476 11.75 -19.69 8.47
N ASN A 477 12.84 -18.96 8.29
CA ASN A 477 14.12 -19.55 7.93
C ASN A 477 14.71 -20.27 9.14
N ASN A 478 15.25 -21.47 8.92
CA ASN A 478 15.90 -22.23 9.99
C ASN A 478 17.38 -21.84 10.23
N GLY A 479 17.85 -20.77 9.57
CA GLY A 479 19.24 -20.30 9.60
C GLY A 479 20.18 -21.05 8.65
N SER A 480 19.66 -21.95 7.82
CA SER A 480 20.40 -22.66 6.76
C SER A 480 19.77 -22.51 5.37
N GLY A 481 18.79 -21.61 5.24
CA GLY A 481 18.10 -21.34 3.98
C GLY A 481 16.90 -22.24 3.69
N GLU A 482 16.50 -23.12 4.61
CA GLU A 482 15.25 -23.86 4.51
C GLU A 482 14.13 -23.11 5.23
N LEU A 483 12.99 -22.97 4.53
CA LEU A 483 11.80 -22.27 5.00
C LEU A 483 10.79 -23.23 5.63
N ILE A 484 10.42 -22.97 6.88
CA ILE A 484 9.54 -23.79 7.71
C ILE A 484 8.22 -23.07 7.95
N ASP A 485 7.09 -23.71 7.62
CA ASP A 485 5.77 -23.16 7.88
C ASP A 485 5.46 -23.12 9.39
N VAL A 486 5.30 -21.90 9.91
CA VAL A 486 4.98 -21.59 11.31
C VAL A 486 3.62 -20.91 11.46
N THR A 487 2.80 -20.89 10.40
CA THR A 487 1.56 -20.10 10.36
C THR A 487 0.59 -20.43 11.49
N GLU A 488 0.44 -21.70 11.84
CA GLU A 488 -0.48 -22.13 12.91
C GLU A 488 -0.08 -21.58 14.29
N SER A 489 1.22 -21.40 14.56
CA SER A 489 1.70 -20.81 15.81
C SER A 489 1.78 -19.29 15.77
N SER A 490 2.08 -18.71 14.60
CA SER A 490 2.38 -17.29 14.43
C SER A 490 1.15 -16.45 14.04
N PHE A 491 0.22 -17.01 13.28
CA PHE A 491 -0.91 -16.26 12.69
C PHE A 491 -2.11 -17.16 12.35
N SER A 492 -2.69 -17.82 13.36
CA SER A 492 -3.79 -18.77 13.15
C SER A 492 -5.15 -18.14 12.82
N ASP A 493 -5.44 -16.94 13.34
CA ASP A 493 -6.75 -16.29 13.15
C ASP A 493 -6.81 -15.49 11.85
N GLN A 494 -7.24 -16.15 10.79
CA GLN A 494 -7.32 -15.59 9.44
C GLN A 494 -8.73 -15.75 8.85
N PRO A 495 -9.72 -14.97 9.30
CA PRO A 495 -11.11 -15.12 8.87
C PRO A 495 -11.31 -14.87 7.37
N ARG A 496 -10.43 -14.07 6.74
CA ARG A 496 -10.42 -13.80 5.30
C ARG A 496 -10.11 -15.05 4.46
N SER A 497 -9.49 -16.08 5.05
CA SER A 497 -9.19 -17.35 4.37
C SER A 497 -10.44 -18.15 3.98
N ALA A 498 -11.62 -17.82 4.53
CA ALA A 498 -12.86 -18.51 4.20
C ALA A 498 -13.39 -18.12 2.82
N THR A 499 -13.73 -16.84 2.63
CA THR A 499 -14.51 -16.38 1.46
C THR A 499 -14.04 -15.05 0.85
N HIS A 500 -12.95 -14.45 1.34
CA HIS A 500 -12.46 -13.17 0.83
C HIS A 500 -11.69 -13.37 -0.49
N HIS A 501 -11.93 -12.57 -1.51
CA HIS A 501 -11.19 -12.67 -2.76
C HIS A 501 -9.69 -12.37 -2.56
N GLY A 502 -8.81 -13.31 -2.93
CA GLY A 502 -7.41 -13.31 -2.53
C GLY A 502 -6.40 -12.79 -3.55
N GLU A 503 -6.83 -12.19 -4.67
CA GLU A 503 -5.90 -11.53 -5.60
C GLU A 503 -5.38 -10.23 -5.00
N GLY A 504 -4.06 -10.04 -5.00
CA GLY A 504 -3.46 -8.88 -4.36
C GLY A 504 -1.94 -8.83 -4.32
N ASN A 505 -1.45 -7.91 -3.51
CA ASN A 505 -0.03 -7.75 -3.16
C ASN A 505 0.11 -7.88 -1.64
N ILE A 506 1.22 -8.44 -1.19
CA ILE A 506 1.60 -8.49 0.22
C ILE A 506 2.89 -7.70 0.40
N TYR A 507 2.95 -6.92 1.47
CA TYR A 507 4.06 -6.06 1.84
C TYR A 507 4.49 -6.34 3.28
N LEU A 508 5.78 -6.25 3.55
CA LEU A 508 6.35 -6.22 4.90
C LEU A 508 6.84 -4.81 5.21
N ARG A 509 6.24 -4.15 6.20
CA ARG A 509 6.54 -2.75 6.57
C ARG A 509 6.34 -2.57 8.06
N ASP A 510 7.17 -1.75 8.71
CA ASP A 510 6.95 -1.35 10.11
C ASP A 510 5.81 -0.31 10.17
N MET A 511 4.59 -0.77 10.47
CA MET A 511 3.38 0.05 10.39
C MET A 511 3.19 0.93 11.63
N ASN A 512 3.77 0.53 12.76
CA ASN A 512 3.58 1.21 14.05
C ASN A 512 4.87 1.88 14.58
N LEU A 513 5.95 1.84 13.80
CA LEU A 513 7.27 2.36 14.13
C LEU A 513 7.89 1.73 15.39
N ASP A 514 7.62 0.44 15.63
CA ASP A 514 8.19 -0.30 16.76
C ASP A 514 9.50 -1.03 16.44
N GLY A 515 9.93 -0.98 15.18
CA GLY A 515 11.13 -1.61 14.66
C GLY A 515 10.92 -3.03 14.13
N SER A 516 9.68 -3.55 14.14
CA SER A 516 9.33 -4.88 13.64
C SER A 516 8.60 -4.78 12.30
N LEU A 517 8.89 -5.69 11.38
CA LEU A 517 8.15 -5.77 10.13
C LEU A 517 6.74 -6.34 10.38
N ASP A 518 5.71 -5.56 10.03
CA ASP A 518 4.31 -5.95 10.02
C ASP A 518 3.88 -6.39 8.62
N ILE A 519 2.71 -7.05 8.53
CA ILE A 519 2.16 -7.51 7.25
C ILE A 519 1.04 -6.58 6.78
N VAL A 520 1.12 -6.14 5.53
CA VAL A 520 -0.01 -5.55 4.80
C VAL A 520 -0.38 -6.44 3.63
N HIS A 521 -1.58 -7.01 3.65
CA HIS A 521 -2.14 -7.77 2.54
C HIS A 521 -3.22 -6.98 1.83
N SER A 522 -2.85 -6.47 0.65
CA SER A 522 -3.64 -5.57 -0.18
C SER A 522 -4.38 -6.35 -1.27
N THR A 523 -5.68 -6.47 -1.11
CA THR A 523 -6.58 -7.27 -1.96
C THR A 523 -7.81 -6.45 -2.34
N ARG A 524 -8.72 -7.08 -3.08
CA ARG A 524 -10.00 -6.48 -3.46
C ARG A 524 -11.08 -7.52 -3.26
N ASP A 525 -12.16 -7.15 -2.57
CA ASP A 525 -13.31 -8.02 -2.37
C ASP A 525 -14.60 -7.19 -2.33
N TYR A 526 -15.74 -7.82 -2.58
CA TYR A 526 -17.04 -7.15 -2.65
C TYR A 526 -18.13 -7.81 -1.80
N ASN A 527 -17.84 -8.91 -1.09
CA ASN A 527 -18.88 -9.80 -0.56
C ASN A 527 -18.61 -10.32 0.86
N SER A 528 -17.36 -10.39 1.29
CA SER A 528 -16.95 -10.99 2.57
C SER A 528 -17.23 -10.10 3.78
N GLY A 529 -17.43 -8.79 3.57
CA GLY A 529 -17.59 -7.80 4.64
C GLY A 529 -16.28 -7.37 5.31
N TYR A 530 -15.14 -7.64 4.66
CA TYR A 530 -13.82 -7.18 5.09
C TYR A 530 -13.26 -6.15 4.11
N HIS A 531 -12.50 -5.18 4.60
CA HIS A 531 -11.72 -4.30 3.74
C HIS A 531 -10.75 -5.10 2.86
N GLY A 532 -10.43 -4.56 1.69
CA GLY A 532 -9.39 -5.09 0.80
C GLY A 532 -7.99 -4.94 1.39
N SER A 533 -7.76 -3.92 2.22
CA SER A 533 -6.56 -3.79 3.04
C SER A 533 -6.67 -4.60 4.32
N HIS A 534 -5.62 -5.33 4.68
CA HIS A 534 -5.51 -6.09 5.92
C HIS A 534 -4.13 -5.88 6.51
N ILE A 535 -4.10 -5.38 7.75
CA ILE A 535 -2.88 -5.06 8.49
C ILE A 535 -2.78 -6.03 9.66
N ALA A 536 -1.66 -6.73 9.78
CA ALA A 536 -1.36 -7.61 10.90
C ALA A 536 -0.05 -7.17 11.56
N ILE A 537 -0.16 -6.79 12.84
CA ILE A 537 0.93 -6.22 13.64
C ILE A 537 1.75 -7.35 14.27
N ASN A 538 3.06 -7.29 14.11
CA ASN A 538 4.06 -8.18 14.65
C ASN A 538 4.42 -7.77 16.09
N ASP A 539 4.66 -8.74 16.98
CA ASP A 539 5.14 -8.50 18.33
C ASP A 539 6.68 -8.43 18.46
N GLY A 540 7.37 -8.44 17.32
CA GLY A 540 8.83 -8.45 17.20
C GLY A 540 9.47 -9.83 17.23
N MET A 541 8.67 -10.89 17.40
CA MET A 541 9.10 -12.31 17.34
C MET A 541 8.39 -13.07 16.22
N GLY A 542 7.70 -12.37 15.34
CA GLY A 542 6.90 -12.95 14.25
C GLY A 542 5.60 -13.60 14.71
N ASN A 543 5.02 -13.15 15.83
CA ASN A 543 3.62 -13.45 16.15
C ASN A 543 2.75 -12.26 15.73
N PHE A 544 1.74 -12.52 14.90
CA PHE A 544 0.96 -11.48 14.26
C PHE A 544 -0.45 -11.39 14.84
N THR A 545 -0.94 -10.16 14.99
CA THR A 545 -2.33 -9.86 15.35
C THR A 545 -2.93 -8.90 14.35
N SER A 546 -4.02 -9.32 13.68
CA SER A 546 -4.77 -8.46 12.78
C SER A 546 -5.39 -7.29 13.54
N ILE A 547 -5.33 -6.07 12.98
CA ILE A 547 -6.17 -4.99 13.49
C ILE A 547 -7.65 -5.31 13.22
N GLU A 548 -8.55 -4.79 14.05
CA GLU A 548 -9.98 -4.98 13.84
C GLU A 548 -10.43 -4.30 12.53
N ASN A 549 -11.29 -4.97 11.76
CA ASN A 549 -11.80 -4.45 10.48
C ASN A 549 -12.44 -3.05 10.64
N SER A 550 -13.13 -2.78 11.76
CA SER A 550 -13.76 -1.49 12.06
C SER A 550 -12.79 -0.35 12.36
N LYS A 551 -11.47 -0.62 12.40
CA LYS A 551 -10.44 0.42 12.55
C LYS A 551 -10.02 0.98 11.20
N LEU A 552 -10.35 0.34 10.09
CA LEU A 552 -10.16 0.89 8.76
C LEU A 552 -11.38 1.75 8.36
N PRO A 553 -11.17 2.88 7.67
CA PRO A 553 -12.24 3.77 7.22
C PRO A 553 -12.90 3.21 5.97
N ASP A 554 -14.13 3.62 5.68
CA ASP A 554 -14.71 3.35 4.37
C ASP A 554 -14.04 4.20 3.28
N LYS A 555 -14.04 3.70 2.05
CA LYS A 555 -13.52 4.45 0.91
C LYS A 555 -14.41 5.67 0.63
N PRO A 556 -13.86 6.79 0.18
CA PRO A 556 -14.65 7.93 -0.24
C PRO A 556 -15.46 7.58 -1.49
N ASP A 557 -16.77 7.85 -1.48
CA ASP A 557 -17.64 7.48 -2.59
C ASP A 557 -18.78 8.51 -2.84
N PRO A 558 -19.40 8.50 -4.04
CA PRO A 558 -20.39 9.49 -4.43
C PRO A 558 -21.81 9.25 -3.88
N GLY A 559 -22.05 8.19 -3.09
CA GLY A 559 -23.28 7.85 -2.38
C GLY A 559 -24.19 6.83 -3.07
N TYR A 560 -23.71 6.19 -4.13
CA TYR A 560 -24.51 5.27 -4.97
C TYR A 560 -23.70 4.02 -5.29
N ASN A 561 -23.36 3.25 -4.26
CA ASN A 561 -22.68 1.98 -4.42
C ASN A 561 -23.32 0.94 -3.47
N ASN A 562 -22.96 -0.33 -3.63
CA ASN A 562 -23.40 -1.41 -2.72
C ASN A 562 -22.26 -1.89 -1.79
N TYR A 563 -21.11 -1.22 -1.82
CA TYR A 563 -19.89 -1.62 -1.15
C TYR A 563 -18.97 -0.43 -0.82
N ASP A 564 -18.80 -0.16 0.47
CA ASP A 564 -18.12 1.03 1.00
C ASP A 564 -16.72 0.75 1.55
N PHE A 565 -16.31 -0.51 1.67
CA PHE A 565 -15.00 -0.84 2.23
C PHE A 565 -13.86 -0.41 1.29
N LEU A 566 -12.69 -0.10 1.89
CA LEU A 566 -11.42 0.10 1.19
C LEU A 566 -11.12 -1.03 0.21
N MET A 567 -10.46 -0.64 -0.88
CA MET A 567 -9.91 -1.54 -1.89
C MET A 567 -8.43 -1.76 -1.62
N LYS A 568 -7.67 -2.17 -2.66
CA LYS A 568 -6.21 -2.25 -2.64
C LYS A 568 -5.63 -0.98 -2.05
N ALA A 569 -4.76 -1.14 -1.06
CA ALA A 569 -4.03 -0.09 -0.39
C ALA A 569 -2.53 -0.37 -0.48
N LEU A 570 -1.76 0.63 -0.90
CA LEU A 570 -0.29 0.62 -0.93
C LEU A 570 0.22 1.30 0.34
N PRO A 571 0.92 0.62 1.26
CA PRO A 571 1.50 1.28 2.43
C PRO A 571 2.63 2.23 1.99
N ILE A 572 2.63 3.49 2.44
CA ILE A 572 3.62 4.47 2.00
C ILE A 572 3.95 5.44 3.13
N ASN A 573 5.18 5.95 3.16
CA ASN A 573 5.52 7.07 4.02
C ASN A 573 5.26 8.39 3.28
N ALA A 574 4.15 9.07 3.55
CA ALA A 574 3.77 10.26 2.80
C ALA A 574 4.38 11.56 3.37
N ASP A 575 4.76 11.61 4.65
CA ASP A 575 5.13 12.87 5.31
C ASP A 575 6.14 12.78 6.46
N ASP A 576 6.75 11.61 6.70
CA ASP A 576 7.63 11.32 7.84
C ASP A 576 6.99 11.59 9.22
N GLU A 577 5.65 11.61 9.32
CA GLU A 577 4.92 11.86 10.56
C GLU A 577 4.04 10.68 10.98
N ALA A 578 4.38 10.07 12.12
CA ALA A 578 3.64 8.95 12.74
C ALA A 578 3.70 7.64 11.92
N CYS A 579 2.64 6.83 11.99
CA CYS A 579 2.53 5.54 11.31
C CYS A 579 2.43 5.71 9.78
N LEU A 580 2.74 4.65 9.03
CA LEU A 580 2.62 4.67 7.57
C LEU A 580 1.20 4.98 7.08
N ASP A 581 1.14 5.73 6.00
CA ASP A 581 -0.06 6.08 5.23
C ASP A 581 -0.40 4.99 4.22
N PHE A 582 -1.51 5.20 3.49
CA PHE A 582 -1.92 4.30 2.43
C PHE A 582 -2.34 5.07 1.18
N ILE A 583 -1.94 4.61 -0.01
CA ILE A 583 -2.58 5.04 -1.25
C ILE A 583 -3.62 4.01 -1.65
N SER A 584 -4.84 4.46 -1.88
CA SER A 584 -5.93 3.60 -2.33
C SER A 584 -6.74 4.24 -3.45
N VAL A 585 -7.57 3.43 -4.11
CA VAL A 585 -8.38 3.85 -5.26
C VAL A 585 -9.86 3.82 -4.96
N THR A 586 -10.55 4.85 -5.42
CA THR A 586 -11.99 4.80 -5.62
C THR A 586 -12.27 3.95 -6.85
N MET A 587 -13.39 3.23 -6.82
CA MET A 587 -13.99 2.68 -8.04
C MET A 587 -15.33 3.36 -8.25
N GLN A 588 -15.45 4.14 -9.31
CA GLN A 588 -16.71 4.76 -9.70
C GLN A 588 -17.35 3.94 -10.82
N ASP A 589 -18.00 2.84 -10.43
CA ASP A 589 -18.85 2.10 -11.34
C ASP A 589 -20.25 2.75 -11.40
N GLY A 590 -20.69 3.13 -12.61
CA GLY A 590 -22.12 3.27 -12.90
C GLY A 590 -22.77 4.64 -12.78
N LYS A 591 -22.04 5.74 -12.58
CA LYS A 591 -22.65 7.09 -12.61
C LYS A 591 -22.82 7.65 -14.03
N ASN A 592 -21.87 7.37 -14.91
CA ASN A 592 -21.83 7.90 -16.26
C ASN A 592 -21.82 6.72 -17.26
N GLN A 593 -22.81 6.64 -18.15
CA GLN A 593 -22.86 5.55 -19.15
C GLN A 593 -21.79 5.69 -20.25
N ASN A 594 -20.98 6.75 -20.20
CA ASN A 594 -20.03 7.11 -21.24
C ASN A 594 -18.56 7.00 -20.80
N GLU A 595 -18.28 6.78 -19.51
CA GLU A 595 -16.91 6.63 -19.00
C GLU A 595 -16.88 5.80 -17.71
N THR A 596 -15.77 5.11 -17.47
CA THR A 596 -15.44 4.56 -16.14
C THR A 596 -14.27 5.36 -15.57
N SER A 597 -14.19 5.47 -14.24
CA SER A 597 -13.11 6.22 -13.59
C SER A 597 -12.70 5.62 -12.25
N ASN A 598 -11.39 5.67 -12.01
CA ASN A 598 -10.76 5.35 -10.74
C ASN A 598 -9.89 6.53 -10.31
N TYR A 599 -10.10 7.02 -9.10
CA TYR A 599 -9.36 8.15 -8.54
C TYR A 599 -8.64 7.76 -7.27
N PHE A 600 -7.42 8.24 -7.09
CA PHE A 600 -6.64 8.00 -5.88
C PHE A 600 -7.08 8.88 -4.71
N TYR A 601 -6.82 8.39 -3.51
CA TYR A 601 -6.87 9.12 -2.25
C TYR A 601 -5.79 8.56 -1.31
N VAL A 602 -5.47 9.36 -0.30
CA VAL A 602 -4.62 8.95 0.83
C VAL A 602 -5.53 8.52 1.98
#